data_AF-A0A3D2S171-F1
#
_entry.id   AF-A0A3D2S171-F1
#
_cell.length_a   1.000
_cell.length_b   1.000
_cell.length_c   1.000
_cell.angle_alpha   90.00
_cell.angle_beta   90.00
_cell.angle_gamma   90.00
#
_symmetry.space_group_name_H-M   'P 1'
#
loop_
_entity.id
_entity.type
_entity.pdbx_description
1 polymer ?
#
loop_
_entity_poly.entity_id
_entity_poly.type
_entity_poly.pdbx_seq_one_letter_code
_entity_poly.pdbx_strand_id
1 'polypeptide(L)'
;MVKRLVVVLLVLVVLTVSVYAENEKDKKLTLDSIFPTDRVLDLKITVDPEDWATICSQGRDFNTISDPKRKDGPPENPFTYVEAEIVIDGFTFPRVGIRKKGFLGSLSRTRPSLKVKLNYLGQKGEIDGMTNLTFNNNKQDSSLMSQLMSYTLFNAVGSPAPRCAYAQVVVNGQNLGIYSHVERIHKPFLKRAFGNDNGTLYEGTLIDFRPGWVNGFEHKLGSDEVGRQK
;
A
#
# COMPACT_ATOMS: atom_id res chain seq x y z
N MET A 1 1.05 -56.20 -19.77
CA MET A 1 2.02 -55.21 -19.25
C MET A 1 1.54 -53.77 -19.42
N VAL A 2 1.10 -53.37 -20.62
CA VAL A 2 0.69 -51.99 -20.98
C VAL A 2 -0.45 -51.41 -20.10
N LYS A 3 -1.50 -52.18 -19.80
CA LYS A 3 -2.63 -51.71 -18.98
C LYS A 3 -2.24 -51.30 -17.55
N ARG A 4 -1.25 -51.96 -16.93
CA ARG A 4 -0.78 -51.61 -15.58
C ARG A 4 0.04 -50.32 -15.59
N LEU A 5 0.81 -50.08 -16.64
CA LEU A 5 1.62 -48.86 -16.80
C LEU A 5 0.74 -47.61 -17.00
N VAL A 6 -0.34 -47.73 -17.79
CA VAL A 6 -1.30 -46.64 -18.02
C VAL A 6 -2.05 -46.26 -16.74
N VAL A 7 -2.45 -47.24 -15.92
CA VAL A 7 -3.11 -46.98 -14.64
C VAL A 7 -2.18 -46.29 -13.64
N VAL A 8 -0.91 -46.70 -13.57
CA VAL A 8 0.10 -46.05 -12.70
C VAL A 8 0.35 -44.61 -13.14
N LEU A 9 0.45 -44.34 -14.45
CA LEU A 9 0.64 -42.98 -14.96
C LEU A 9 -0.56 -42.07 -14.66
N LEU A 10 -1.79 -42.58 -14.83
CA LEU A 10 -3.02 -41.85 -14.51
C LEU A 10 -3.12 -41.54 -13.00
N VAL A 11 -2.77 -42.48 -12.14
CA VAL A 11 -2.75 -42.27 -10.68
C VAL A 11 -1.70 -41.23 -10.29
N LEU A 12 -0.50 -41.27 -10.90
CA LEU A 12 0.54 -40.26 -10.69
C LEU A 12 0.11 -38.86 -11.15
N VAL A 13 -0.56 -38.74 -12.30
CA VAL A 13 -1.09 -37.45 -12.80
C VAL A 13 -2.21 -36.94 -11.90
N VAL A 14 -3.10 -37.81 -11.42
CA VAL A 14 -4.16 -37.40 -10.48
C VAL A 14 -3.56 -36.97 -9.14
N LEU A 15 -2.57 -37.71 -8.61
CA LEU A 15 -1.88 -37.35 -7.38
C LEU A 15 -1.12 -36.04 -7.49
N THR A 16 -0.41 -35.79 -8.60
CA THR A 16 0.28 -34.50 -8.81
C THR A 16 -0.71 -33.35 -8.93
N VAL A 17 -1.79 -33.51 -9.70
CA VAL A 17 -2.84 -32.48 -9.82
C VAL A 17 -3.52 -32.20 -8.47
N SER A 18 -3.80 -33.23 -7.67
CA SER A 18 -4.37 -33.06 -6.33
C SER A 18 -3.40 -32.35 -5.37
N VAL A 19 -2.11 -32.69 -5.41
CA VAL A 19 -1.08 -32.01 -4.60
C VAL A 19 -0.92 -30.54 -5.02
N TYR A 20 -0.95 -30.23 -6.32
CA TYR A 20 -0.93 -28.84 -6.79
C TYR A 20 -2.19 -28.06 -6.37
N ALA A 21 -3.37 -28.69 -6.42
CA ALA A 21 -4.64 -28.06 -6.05
C ALA A 21 -4.80 -27.84 -4.53
N GLU A 22 -4.25 -28.72 -3.69
CA GLU A 22 -4.20 -28.51 -2.23
C GLU A 22 -3.25 -27.35 -1.88
N ASN A 23 -2.12 -27.21 -2.58
CA ASN A 23 -1.14 -26.14 -2.32
C ASN A 23 -1.66 -24.72 -2.63
N GLU A 24 -2.68 -24.58 -3.47
CA GLU A 24 -3.32 -23.27 -3.74
C GLU A 24 -4.36 -22.87 -2.70
N LYS A 25 -5.03 -23.83 -2.04
CA LYS A 25 -6.12 -23.54 -1.10
C LYS A 25 -5.67 -22.89 0.22
N ASP A 26 -4.41 -23.08 0.61
CA ASP A 26 -3.87 -22.58 1.88
C ASP A 26 -2.87 -21.41 1.72
N LYS A 27 -2.75 -20.85 0.50
CA LYS A 27 -1.82 -19.77 0.22
C LYS A 27 -2.34 -18.45 0.81
N LYS A 28 -2.01 -18.20 2.07
CA LYS A 28 -2.26 -16.92 2.74
C LYS A 28 -1.22 -15.89 2.30
N LEU A 29 -1.66 -14.68 1.96
CA LEU A 29 -0.74 -13.56 1.79
C LEU A 29 -0.06 -13.23 3.13
N THR A 30 1.26 -13.09 3.07
CA THR A 30 2.10 -12.56 4.15
C THR A 30 2.72 -11.24 3.74
N LEU A 31 3.25 -10.47 4.68
CA LEU A 31 3.99 -9.24 4.36
C LEU A 31 5.14 -9.50 3.40
N ASP A 32 5.91 -10.56 3.60
CA ASP A 32 7.04 -10.85 2.72
C ASP A 32 6.55 -11.24 1.30
N SER A 33 5.40 -11.91 1.20
CA SER A 33 4.81 -12.24 -0.10
C SER A 33 4.35 -11.01 -0.91
N ILE A 34 3.94 -9.93 -0.23
CA ILE A 34 3.50 -8.68 -0.85
C ILE A 34 4.61 -7.63 -0.93
N PHE A 35 5.81 -7.89 -0.41
CA PHE A 35 6.99 -7.05 -0.63
C PHE A 35 8.15 -7.84 -1.25
N PRO A 36 7.95 -8.52 -2.39
CA PRO A 36 9.00 -9.29 -3.03
C PRO A 36 10.11 -8.38 -3.57
N THR A 37 11.34 -8.86 -3.54
CA THR A 37 12.52 -8.16 -4.09
C THR A 37 12.99 -8.70 -5.44
N ASP A 38 12.41 -9.80 -5.89
CA ASP A 38 12.84 -10.60 -7.05
C ASP A 38 11.78 -10.71 -8.15
N ARG A 39 10.57 -10.19 -7.91
CA ARG A 39 9.46 -10.18 -8.88
C ARG A 39 8.59 -8.94 -8.70
N VAL A 40 7.73 -8.72 -9.67
CA VAL A 40 6.68 -7.68 -9.64
C VAL A 40 5.38 -8.31 -9.16
N LEU A 41 4.67 -7.64 -8.25
CA LEU A 41 3.32 -8.03 -7.84
C LEU A 41 2.31 -7.78 -8.97
N ASP A 42 1.38 -8.70 -9.19
CA ASP A 42 0.21 -8.46 -10.04
C ASP A 42 -0.92 -7.88 -9.17
N LEU A 43 -1.26 -6.61 -9.37
CA LEU A 43 -2.42 -5.96 -8.74
C LEU A 43 -3.48 -5.64 -9.79
N LYS A 44 -4.61 -6.33 -9.70
CA LYS A 44 -5.81 -6.03 -10.46
C LYS A 44 -6.83 -5.35 -9.56
N ILE A 45 -7.48 -4.32 -10.09
CA ILE A 45 -8.51 -3.54 -9.40
C ILE A 45 -9.74 -3.50 -10.30
N THR A 46 -10.88 -3.87 -9.74
CA THR A 46 -12.19 -3.71 -10.37
C THR A 46 -12.98 -2.71 -9.54
N VAL A 47 -13.42 -1.62 -10.17
CA VAL A 47 -14.10 -0.50 -9.51
C VAL A 47 -15.15 0.06 -10.45
N ASP A 48 -16.24 0.61 -9.90
CA ASP A 48 -17.25 1.31 -10.70
C ASP A 48 -16.59 2.43 -11.55
N PRO A 49 -16.92 2.54 -12.85
CA PRO A 49 -16.30 3.55 -13.72
C PRO A 49 -16.50 5.01 -13.27
N GLU A 50 -17.63 5.35 -12.65
CA GLU A 50 -17.91 6.71 -12.16
C GLU A 50 -17.10 7.00 -10.89
N ASP A 51 -16.97 6.01 -10.01
CA ASP A 51 -16.09 6.07 -8.85
C ASP A 51 -14.62 6.21 -9.24
N TRP A 52 -14.18 5.49 -10.29
CA TRP A 52 -12.84 5.64 -10.85
C TRP A 52 -12.60 7.03 -11.43
N ALA A 53 -13.58 7.58 -12.15
CA ALA A 53 -13.52 8.95 -12.67
C ALA A 53 -13.44 9.98 -11.52
N THR A 54 -14.15 9.74 -10.42
CA THR A 54 -14.08 10.55 -9.19
C THR A 54 -12.68 10.52 -8.59
N ILE A 55 -12.08 9.34 -8.42
CA ILE A 55 -10.68 9.21 -7.98
C ILE A 55 -9.74 9.99 -8.90
N CYS A 56 -9.92 9.85 -10.21
CA CYS A 56 -9.05 10.46 -11.22
C CYS A 56 -9.16 11.99 -11.26
N SER A 57 -10.31 12.57 -10.95
CA SER A 57 -10.53 14.03 -10.98
C SER A 57 -10.05 14.76 -9.71
N GLN A 58 -10.04 14.10 -8.55
CA GLN A 58 -9.62 14.71 -7.28
C GLN A 58 -8.18 15.27 -7.31
N GLY A 59 -7.95 16.39 -6.64
CA GLY A 59 -6.65 17.07 -6.61
C GLY A 59 -6.41 17.84 -5.32
N ARG A 60 -5.29 18.56 -5.27
CA ARG A 60 -4.97 19.55 -4.24
C ARG A 60 -4.66 20.87 -4.92
N ASP A 61 -5.10 21.96 -4.31
CA ASP A 61 -4.78 23.32 -4.76
C ASP A 61 -3.56 23.86 -4.02
N PHE A 62 -2.69 24.60 -4.73
CA PHE A 62 -1.46 25.17 -4.16
C PHE A 62 -1.77 26.19 -3.06
N ASN A 63 -2.79 27.05 -3.26
CA ASN A 63 -3.09 28.10 -2.28
C ASN A 63 -3.53 27.46 -0.96
N THR A 64 -4.40 26.44 -1.02
CA THR A 64 -4.85 25.70 0.18
C THR A 64 -3.71 25.06 0.96
N ILE A 65 -2.74 24.42 0.28
CA ILE A 65 -1.63 23.75 0.98
C ILE A 65 -0.54 24.72 1.46
N SER A 66 -0.48 25.92 0.88
CA SER A 66 0.49 26.95 1.23
C SER A 66 -0.01 27.92 2.31
N ASP A 67 -1.30 27.84 2.66
CA ASP A 67 -1.94 28.68 3.68
C ASP A 67 -1.16 28.61 5.01
N PRO A 68 -0.74 29.75 5.58
CA PRO A 68 -0.07 29.80 6.88
C PRO A 68 -0.82 29.10 8.02
N LYS A 69 -2.15 28.93 7.92
CA LYS A 69 -2.98 28.18 8.88
C LYS A 69 -2.57 26.72 9.04
N ARG A 70 -1.80 26.16 8.10
CA ARG A 70 -1.22 24.80 8.24
C ARG A 70 -0.28 24.65 9.44
N LYS A 71 0.13 25.75 10.08
CA LYS A 71 0.84 25.72 11.37
C LYS A 71 -0.05 25.31 12.54
N ASP A 72 -1.37 25.47 12.39
CA ASP A 72 -2.37 25.25 13.43
C ASP A 72 -3.03 23.85 13.31
N GLY A 73 -2.79 23.14 12.21
CA GLY A 73 -3.29 21.79 11.96
C GLY A 73 -2.94 21.31 10.55
N PRO A 74 -2.96 19.99 10.31
CA PRO A 74 -2.73 19.45 8.97
C PRO A 74 -3.85 19.90 8.01
N PRO A 75 -3.53 20.16 6.73
CA PRO A 75 -4.55 20.53 5.75
C PRO A 75 -5.52 19.36 5.52
N GLU A 76 -6.76 19.69 5.15
CA GLU A 76 -7.77 18.68 4.83
C GLU A 76 -7.29 17.74 3.72
N ASN A 77 -7.73 16.48 3.81
CA ASN A 77 -7.45 15.48 2.78
C ASN A 77 -8.62 15.42 1.78
N PRO A 78 -8.44 15.89 0.53
CA PRO A 78 -9.52 15.95 -0.45
C PRO A 78 -9.82 14.61 -1.13
N PHE A 79 -9.13 13.53 -0.74
CA PHE A 79 -9.27 12.21 -1.37
C PHE A 79 -10.20 11.31 -0.58
N THR A 80 -11.34 10.99 -1.18
CA THR A 80 -12.36 10.10 -0.63
C THR A 80 -12.13 8.65 -1.06
N TYR A 81 -12.59 7.70 -0.23
CA TYR A 81 -12.60 6.29 -0.60
C TYR A 81 -13.86 5.95 -1.40
N VAL A 82 -13.69 5.07 -2.38
CA VAL A 82 -14.76 4.37 -3.09
C VAL A 82 -14.57 2.86 -2.90
N GLU A 83 -15.63 2.10 -3.07
CA GLU A 83 -15.56 0.64 -2.95
C GLU A 83 -14.96 0.01 -4.23
N ALA A 84 -14.18 -1.04 -4.08
CA ALA A 84 -13.62 -1.81 -5.17
C ALA A 84 -13.37 -3.26 -4.76
N GLU A 85 -13.20 -4.13 -5.74
CA GLU A 85 -12.54 -5.42 -5.60
C GLU A 85 -11.08 -5.29 -6.01
N ILE A 86 -10.19 -6.02 -5.33
CA ILE A 86 -8.81 -6.17 -5.79
C ILE A 86 -8.39 -7.64 -5.81
N VAL A 87 -7.43 -7.97 -6.68
CA VAL A 87 -6.75 -9.25 -6.74
C VAL A 87 -5.25 -9.00 -6.67
N ILE A 88 -4.56 -9.60 -5.70
CA ILE A 88 -3.10 -9.54 -5.54
C ILE A 88 -2.53 -10.92 -5.77
N ASP A 89 -1.77 -11.12 -6.84
CA ASP A 89 -1.16 -12.42 -7.20
C ASP A 89 -2.17 -13.59 -7.15
N GLY A 90 -3.41 -13.34 -7.59
CA GLY A 90 -4.50 -14.32 -7.58
C GLY A 90 -5.34 -14.35 -6.30
N PHE A 91 -4.93 -13.67 -5.23
CA PHE A 91 -5.70 -13.59 -3.98
C PHE A 91 -6.71 -12.44 -4.01
N THR A 92 -8.00 -12.77 -3.93
CA THR A 92 -9.10 -11.79 -4.06
C THR A 92 -9.50 -11.17 -2.72
N PHE A 93 -9.58 -9.84 -2.70
CA PHE A 93 -10.31 -9.09 -1.68
C PHE A 93 -11.57 -8.49 -2.32
N PRO A 94 -12.76 -9.10 -2.11
CA PRO A 94 -13.96 -8.76 -2.86
C PRO A 94 -14.50 -7.36 -2.56
N ARG A 95 -14.17 -6.81 -1.38
CA ARG A 95 -14.61 -5.48 -0.95
C ARG A 95 -13.51 -4.78 -0.18
N VAL A 96 -12.94 -3.76 -0.78
CA VAL A 96 -11.93 -2.87 -0.20
C VAL A 96 -12.29 -1.42 -0.51
N GLY A 97 -11.66 -0.49 0.19
CA GLY A 97 -11.73 0.93 -0.14
C GLY A 97 -10.51 1.31 -0.95
N ILE A 98 -10.67 1.97 -2.09
CA ILE A 98 -9.56 2.60 -2.82
C ILE A 98 -9.74 4.10 -2.87
N ARG A 99 -8.62 4.84 -2.87
CA ARG A 99 -8.63 6.29 -3.06
C ARG A 99 -7.36 6.77 -3.73
N LYS A 100 -7.44 7.97 -4.32
CA LYS A 100 -6.24 8.70 -4.73
C LYS A 100 -5.36 9.02 -3.51
N LYS A 101 -4.05 8.99 -3.76
CA LYS A 101 -3.00 9.56 -2.92
C LYS A 101 -2.22 10.54 -3.77
N GLY A 102 -1.80 11.64 -3.15
CA GLY A 102 -0.76 12.44 -3.75
C GLY A 102 -0.60 13.80 -3.11
N PHE A 103 0.51 14.41 -3.48
CA PHE A 103 0.79 15.82 -3.31
C PHE A 103 1.12 16.41 -4.69
N LEU A 104 1.27 17.74 -4.81
CA LEU A 104 1.30 18.42 -6.11
C LEU A 104 2.14 17.73 -7.20
N GLY A 105 3.36 17.30 -6.87
CA GLY A 105 4.26 16.65 -7.82
C GLY A 105 3.81 15.25 -8.29
N SER A 106 3.03 14.53 -7.48
CA SER A 106 2.59 13.16 -7.77
C SER A 106 1.14 13.05 -8.25
N LEU A 107 0.38 14.16 -8.28
CA LEU A 107 -1.01 14.14 -8.75
C LEU A 107 -1.06 13.84 -10.25
N SER A 108 -1.99 12.95 -10.61
CA SER A 108 -2.22 12.55 -11.99
C SER A 108 -3.67 12.15 -12.18
N ARG A 109 -4.27 12.56 -13.30
CA ARG A 109 -5.62 12.16 -13.71
C ARG A 109 -5.63 10.81 -14.42
N THR A 110 -4.55 10.43 -15.08
CA THR A 110 -4.46 9.19 -15.89
C THR A 110 -3.72 8.07 -15.16
N ARG A 111 -2.88 8.41 -14.18
CA ARG A 111 -2.03 7.46 -13.45
C ARG A 111 -1.93 7.85 -11.97
N PRO A 112 -3.05 7.89 -11.22
CA PRO A 112 -3.04 8.33 -9.83
C PRO A 112 -2.22 7.37 -8.96
N SER A 113 -1.55 7.89 -7.93
CA SER A 113 -1.10 7.01 -6.84
C SER A 113 -2.32 6.56 -6.05
N LEU A 114 -2.31 5.34 -5.52
CA LEU A 114 -3.46 4.72 -4.88
C LEU A 114 -3.15 4.32 -3.45
N LYS A 115 -4.14 4.45 -2.58
CA LYS A 115 -4.20 3.79 -1.28
C LYS A 115 -5.34 2.78 -1.34
N VAL A 116 -5.08 1.58 -0.86
CA VAL A 116 -6.11 0.56 -0.62
C VAL A 116 -6.30 0.40 0.89
N LYS A 117 -7.54 0.24 1.32
CA LYS A 117 -7.95 -0.07 2.69
C LYS A 117 -8.70 -1.40 2.68
N LEU A 118 -8.05 -2.43 3.18
CA LEU A 118 -8.56 -3.82 3.16
C LEU A 118 -9.74 -4.02 4.13
N ASN A 119 -9.80 -3.24 5.19
CA ASN A 119 -10.85 -3.26 6.21
C ASN A 119 -11.87 -2.11 6.02
N TYR A 120 -12.19 -1.78 4.77
CA TYR A 120 -13.16 -0.73 4.46
C TYR A 120 -14.60 -1.18 4.80
N LEU A 121 -15.48 -0.25 5.20
CA LEU A 121 -16.90 -0.52 5.49
C LEU A 121 -17.16 -1.75 6.38
N GLY A 122 -16.41 -1.89 7.48
CA GLY A 122 -16.60 -2.97 8.46
C GLY A 122 -16.02 -4.33 8.05
N GLN A 123 -15.37 -4.43 6.89
CA GLN A 123 -14.59 -5.60 6.52
C GLN A 123 -13.43 -5.81 7.51
N LYS A 124 -12.96 -7.05 7.64
CA LYS A 124 -11.83 -7.43 8.52
C LYS A 124 -10.55 -7.77 7.73
N GLY A 125 -10.45 -7.31 6.48
CA GLY A 125 -9.31 -7.61 5.62
C GLY A 125 -7.99 -7.06 6.16
N GLU A 126 -6.97 -7.92 6.22
CA GLU A 126 -5.60 -7.57 6.57
C GLU A 126 -4.60 -8.58 6.01
N ILE A 127 -3.32 -8.20 5.97
CA ILE A 127 -2.18 -9.04 5.61
C ILE A 127 -1.13 -8.87 6.71
N ASP A 128 -0.98 -9.88 7.57
CA ASP A 128 -0.22 -9.85 8.85
C ASP A 128 -0.37 -8.52 9.63
N GLY A 129 -1.61 -8.13 9.92
CA GLY A 129 -1.93 -6.90 10.65
C GLY A 129 -1.85 -5.62 9.81
N MET A 130 -1.41 -5.67 8.56
CA MET A 130 -1.49 -4.54 7.63
C MET A 130 -2.87 -4.45 7.00
N THR A 131 -3.54 -3.32 7.22
CA THR A 131 -4.89 -3.04 6.70
C THR A 131 -4.89 -2.06 5.53
N ASN A 132 -3.73 -1.49 5.18
CA ASN A 132 -3.60 -0.50 4.13
C ASN A 132 -2.39 -0.72 3.24
N LEU A 133 -2.64 -0.70 1.93
CA LEU A 133 -1.62 -0.80 0.90
C LEU A 133 -1.41 0.56 0.24
N THR A 134 -0.19 0.84 -0.21
CA THR A 134 0.17 2.08 -0.90
C THR A 134 0.82 1.75 -2.23
N PHE A 135 0.35 2.37 -3.32
CA PHE A 135 0.93 2.23 -4.64
C PHE A 135 1.26 3.63 -5.17
N ASN A 136 2.54 3.99 -5.16
CA ASN A 136 3.03 5.27 -5.66
C ASN A 136 3.29 5.17 -7.17
N ASN A 137 2.80 6.15 -7.91
CA ASN A 137 2.97 6.21 -9.37
C ASN A 137 4.39 6.62 -9.80
N ASN A 138 5.29 7.02 -8.90
CA ASN A 138 6.64 7.48 -9.24
C ASN A 138 6.69 8.56 -10.34
N LYS A 139 5.66 9.43 -10.44
CA LYS A 139 5.52 10.42 -11.53
C LYS A 139 6.75 11.33 -11.68
N GLN A 140 7.46 11.62 -10.59
CA GLN A 140 8.63 12.50 -10.58
C GLN A 140 9.97 11.76 -10.65
N ASP A 141 9.96 10.43 -10.67
CA ASP A 141 11.16 9.60 -10.71
C ASP A 141 11.19 8.84 -12.03
N SER A 142 11.94 9.38 -13.01
CA SER A 142 12.05 8.77 -14.35
C SER A 142 12.70 7.39 -14.32
N SER A 143 13.51 7.07 -13.32
CA SER A 143 14.12 5.76 -13.16
C SER A 143 13.16 4.71 -12.60
N LEU A 144 12.13 5.15 -11.88
CA LEU A 144 11.27 4.34 -11.01
C LEU A 144 12.01 3.64 -9.85
N MET A 145 13.33 3.81 -9.72
CA MET A 145 14.19 3.06 -8.80
C MET A 145 14.52 3.81 -7.51
N SER A 146 14.41 5.13 -7.48
CA SER A 146 14.94 5.95 -6.39
C SER A 146 14.32 5.57 -5.05
N GLN A 147 12.99 5.35 -5.02
CA GLN A 147 12.28 4.96 -3.81
C GLN A 147 12.65 3.55 -3.33
N LEU A 148 12.69 2.58 -4.25
CA LEU A 148 13.05 1.19 -3.92
C LEU A 148 14.49 1.15 -3.39
N MET A 149 15.44 1.71 -4.13
CA MET A 149 16.86 1.70 -3.74
C MET A 149 17.10 2.39 -2.41
N SER A 150 16.50 3.55 -2.18
CA SER A 150 16.71 4.32 -0.95
C SER A 150 16.22 3.54 0.28
N TYR A 151 15.00 2.99 0.23
CA TYR A 151 14.47 2.22 1.34
C TYR A 151 15.19 0.88 1.54
N THR A 152 15.61 0.22 0.46
CA THR A 152 16.46 -0.98 0.55
C THR A 152 17.79 -0.65 1.22
N LEU A 153 18.46 0.43 0.81
CA LEU A 153 19.73 0.86 1.42
C LEU A 153 19.57 1.17 2.91
N PHE A 154 18.57 1.96 3.28
CA PHE A 154 18.32 2.29 4.69
C PHE A 154 18.10 1.03 5.54
N ASN A 155 17.27 0.10 5.08
CA ASN A 155 17.08 -1.17 5.79
C ASN A 155 18.39 -1.98 5.86
N ALA A 156 19.19 -2.01 4.80
CA ALA A 156 20.45 -2.76 4.75
C ALA A 156 21.50 -2.22 5.75
N VAL A 157 21.48 -0.91 6.05
CA VAL A 157 22.38 -0.29 7.04
C VAL A 157 21.75 -0.19 8.44
N GLY A 158 20.61 -0.84 8.67
CA GLY A 158 19.93 -0.86 9.98
C GLY A 158 19.16 0.41 10.33
N SER A 159 18.93 1.32 9.38
CA SER A 159 18.07 2.48 9.56
C SER A 159 16.60 2.12 9.25
N PRO A 160 15.67 2.26 10.20
CA PRO A 160 14.25 1.95 9.97
C PRO A 160 13.67 2.63 8.73
N ALA A 161 13.24 1.84 7.76
CA ALA A 161 12.60 2.34 6.53
C ALA A 161 11.47 1.41 6.06
N PRO A 162 10.41 1.95 5.43
CA PRO A 162 9.35 1.13 4.87
C PRO A 162 9.89 0.02 3.95
N ARG A 163 9.25 -1.15 3.94
CA ARG A 163 9.43 -2.09 2.82
C ARG A 163 8.96 -1.44 1.53
N CYS A 164 9.60 -1.80 0.42
CA CYS A 164 9.24 -1.32 -0.91
C CYS A 164 9.40 -2.46 -1.91
N ALA A 165 8.42 -2.62 -2.80
CA ALA A 165 8.43 -3.56 -3.90
C ALA A 165 7.82 -2.92 -5.14
N TYR A 166 7.89 -3.60 -6.29
CA TYR A 166 7.16 -3.17 -7.49
C TYR A 166 5.83 -3.91 -7.63
N ALA A 167 4.83 -3.20 -8.14
CA ALA A 167 3.55 -3.77 -8.51
C ALA A 167 3.14 -3.28 -9.90
N GLN A 168 2.72 -4.20 -10.77
CA GLN A 168 2.00 -3.87 -11.99
C GLN A 168 0.55 -3.61 -11.60
N VAL A 169 0.02 -2.43 -11.94
CA VAL A 169 -1.34 -2.03 -11.57
C VAL A 169 -2.23 -2.04 -12.80
N VAL A 170 -3.29 -2.84 -12.76
CA VAL A 170 -4.33 -2.91 -13.77
C VAL A 170 -5.66 -2.50 -13.14
N VAL A 171 -6.35 -1.52 -13.73
CA VAL A 171 -7.66 -1.04 -13.25
C VAL A 171 -8.68 -1.21 -14.35
N ASN A 172 -9.77 -1.95 -14.08
CA ASN A 172 -10.83 -2.23 -15.05
C ASN A 172 -10.30 -2.75 -16.40
N GLY A 173 -9.29 -3.63 -16.35
CA GLY A 173 -8.62 -4.19 -17.53
C GLY A 173 -7.56 -3.27 -18.17
N GLN A 174 -7.46 -2.00 -17.79
CA GLN A 174 -6.45 -1.08 -18.29
C GLN A 174 -5.17 -1.15 -17.45
N ASN A 175 -4.04 -1.48 -18.10
CA ASN A 175 -2.73 -1.46 -17.48
C ASN A 175 -2.24 -0.01 -17.27
N LEU A 176 -2.02 0.38 -16.01
CA LEU A 176 -1.49 1.70 -15.62
C LEU A 176 0.05 1.69 -15.44
N GLY A 177 0.69 0.54 -15.64
CA GLY A 177 2.14 0.35 -15.56
C GLY A 177 2.64 -0.05 -14.19
N ILE A 178 3.96 0.12 -13.97
CA ILE A 178 4.67 -0.27 -12.76
C ILE A 178 4.58 0.83 -11.70
N TYR A 179 4.26 0.46 -10.47
CA TYR A 179 4.17 1.32 -9.30
C TYR A 179 5.13 0.85 -8.22
N SER A 180 5.55 1.75 -7.33
CA SER A 180 6.19 1.36 -6.07
C SER A 180 5.12 1.02 -5.03
N HIS A 181 5.04 -0.25 -4.62
CA HIS A 181 4.28 -0.66 -3.46
C HIS A 181 5.07 -0.39 -2.19
N VAL A 182 4.57 0.52 -1.34
CA VAL A 182 5.30 1.00 -0.14
C VAL A 182 4.53 0.66 1.12
N GLU A 183 5.22 0.07 2.09
CA GLU A 183 4.69 -0.22 3.41
C GLU A 183 4.22 1.06 4.09
N ARG A 184 3.02 1.01 4.66
CA ARG A 184 2.52 2.13 5.47
C ARG A 184 3.28 2.17 6.80
N ILE A 185 3.86 3.33 7.12
CA ILE A 185 4.35 3.62 8.46
C ILE A 185 3.15 3.67 9.41
N HIS A 186 2.99 2.59 10.18
CA HIS A 186 1.92 2.37 11.16
C HIS A 186 2.34 1.21 12.08
N LYS A 187 1.45 0.74 12.95
CA LYS A 187 1.69 -0.34 13.92
C LYS A 187 2.56 -1.51 13.42
N PRO A 188 2.29 -2.18 12.27
CA PRO A 188 3.15 -3.28 11.81
C PRO A 188 4.60 -2.85 11.52
N PHE A 189 4.78 -1.69 10.88
CA PHE A 189 6.09 -1.09 10.65
C PHE A 189 6.79 -0.77 11.98
N LEU A 190 6.09 -0.15 12.93
CA LEU A 190 6.68 0.23 14.22
C LEU A 190 7.17 -0.99 15.00
N LYS A 191 6.34 -2.06 15.08
CA LYS A 191 6.76 -3.32 15.70
C LYS A 191 8.01 -3.91 15.05
N ARG A 192 8.07 -3.92 13.72
CA ARG A 192 9.22 -4.42 12.95
C ARG A 192 10.47 -3.58 13.17
N ALA A 193 10.33 -2.25 13.15
CA ALA A 193 11.43 -1.30 13.17
C ALA A 193 12.00 -1.04 14.57
N PHE A 194 11.14 -1.01 15.59
CA PHE A 194 11.48 -0.57 16.94
C PHE A 194 11.20 -1.62 18.02
N GLY A 195 10.75 -2.82 17.63
CA GLY A 195 10.40 -3.92 18.54
C GLY A 195 9.05 -3.77 19.25
N ASN A 196 8.34 -2.64 19.09
CA ASN A 196 7.00 -2.40 19.62
C ASN A 196 6.28 -1.27 18.85
N ASP A 197 4.98 -1.07 19.11
CA ASP A 197 4.14 -0.01 18.56
C ASP A 197 3.52 0.90 19.63
N ASN A 198 4.16 0.99 20.80
CA ASN A 198 3.64 1.73 21.96
C ASN A 198 3.97 3.23 21.93
N GLY A 199 4.90 3.65 21.07
CA GLY A 199 5.28 5.05 20.91
C GLY A 199 4.25 5.89 20.15
N THR A 200 4.50 7.20 20.10
CA THR A 200 3.67 8.14 19.34
C THR A 200 4.25 8.37 17.95
N LEU A 201 3.38 8.38 16.93
CA LEU A 201 3.73 8.63 15.54
C LEU A 201 3.06 9.92 15.06
N TYR A 202 3.89 10.82 14.51
CA TYR A 202 3.46 12.03 13.84
C TYR A 202 3.91 12.01 12.38
N GLU A 203 3.11 12.60 11.49
CA GLU A 203 3.46 12.82 10.09
C GLU A 203 3.59 14.32 9.83
N GLY A 204 4.72 14.72 9.24
CA GLY A 204 4.97 16.10 8.87
C GLY A 204 4.76 16.35 7.38
N THR A 205 3.70 17.06 6.99
CA THR A 205 3.48 17.49 5.59
C THR A 205 3.73 18.98 5.45
N LEU A 206 4.80 19.35 4.73
CA LEU A 206 5.30 20.73 4.60
C LEU A 206 5.62 21.44 5.93
N ILE A 207 5.58 20.74 7.06
CA ILE A 207 5.82 21.26 8.40
C ILE A 207 7.26 20.99 8.83
N ASP A 208 7.74 21.73 9.83
CA ASP A 208 9.07 21.57 10.39
C ASP A 208 9.09 22.03 11.85
N PHE A 209 10.16 21.72 12.59
CA PHE A 209 10.37 22.09 13.99
C PHE A 209 10.69 23.59 14.14
N ARG A 210 9.65 24.43 13.96
CA ARG A 210 9.73 25.89 14.09
C ARG A 210 8.88 26.37 15.28
N PRO A 211 9.28 27.47 15.96
CA PRO A 211 8.47 28.06 17.02
C PRO A 211 7.04 28.36 16.52
N GLY A 212 6.03 27.78 17.18
CA GLY A 212 4.61 27.97 16.85
C GLY A 212 4.06 27.05 15.74
N TRP A 213 4.80 26.05 15.27
CA TRP A 213 4.37 25.14 14.18
C TRP A 213 4.09 23.69 14.64
N VAL A 214 4.26 23.39 15.92
CA VAL A 214 4.09 22.02 16.45
C VAL A 214 2.70 21.43 16.22
N ASN A 215 1.67 22.27 16.18
CA ASN A 215 0.29 21.83 15.93
C ASN A 215 0.04 21.43 14.46
N GLY A 216 0.95 21.77 13.54
CA GLY A 216 0.85 21.40 12.13
C GLY A 216 1.24 19.95 11.82
N PHE A 217 1.81 19.22 12.79
CA PHE A 217 2.10 17.80 12.64
C PHE A 217 0.80 16.98 12.75
N GLU A 218 0.60 16.03 11.84
CA GLU A 218 -0.55 15.14 11.90
C GLU A 218 -0.27 14.02 12.92
N HIS A 219 -1.00 14.01 14.03
CA HIS A 219 -0.97 12.90 14.98
C HIS A 219 -1.60 11.64 14.35
N LYS A 220 -0.83 10.55 14.26
CA LYS A 220 -1.26 9.30 13.59
C LYS A 220 -1.73 8.24 14.58
N LEU A 221 -1.00 8.04 15.68
CA LEU A 221 -1.30 7.09 16.75
C LEU A 221 -0.41 7.35 17.96
N GLY A 222 -0.82 6.83 19.12
CA GLY A 222 -0.10 6.94 20.39
C GLY A 222 -0.75 7.97 21.32
N SER A 223 -0.05 8.30 22.41
CA SER A 223 -0.45 9.38 23.29
C SER A 223 -0.09 10.72 22.65
N ASP A 224 -1.06 11.64 22.60
CA ASP A 224 -0.86 13.02 22.16
C ASP A 224 -0.50 13.96 23.33
N GLU A 225 -0.23 13.39 24.51
CA GLU A 225 0.24 14.14 25.66
C GLU A 225 1.66 14.67 25.41
N VAL A 226 1.95 15.85 25.96
CA VAL A 226 3.28 16.45 25.86
C VAL A 226 4.29 15.56 26.59
N GLY A 227 5.15 14.88 25.82
CA GLY A 227 6.08 13.87 26.34
C GLY A 227 7.14 14.38 27.33
N ARG A 228 7.31 15.70 27.46
CA ARG A 228 8.13 16.32 28.51
C ARG A 228 7.51 17.66 28.91
N GLN A 229 7.06 17.79 30.16
CA GLN A 229 6.71 19.11 30.69
C GLN A 229 7.94 20.01 30.66
N LYS A 230 7.76 21.24 30.18
CA LYS A 230 8.84 22.23 30.07
C LYS A 230 9.28 22.74 31.42
#